data_AF-A0A354ZJ75-F1
#
_entry.id   AF-A0A354ZJ75-F1
#
_cell.length_a   1.000
_cell.length_b   1.000
_cell.length_c   1.000
_cell.angle_alpha   90.00
_cell.angle_beta   90.00
_cell.angle_gamma   90.00
#
_symmetry.space_group_name_H-M   'P 1'
#
loop_
_entity.id
_entity.type
_entity.pdbx_description
1 polymer ?
#
loop_
_entity_poly.entity_id
_entity_poly.type
_entity_poly.pdbx_seq_one_letter_code
_entity_poly.pdbx_strand_id
1 'polypeptide(L)'
;LKNPWRPDMEGWDRAVEAMRELVDFSGSMRPYIKRIIGVGGDTIEISDGRVYLNGKDLHEPYVAASPWSDYGRVTVPEGYVFVMGDNRNNSDDSRGSVGFLRTNRIVGRAMLRYYPLKKACVMRRPDVY
;
A
#
# COMPACT_ATOMS: atom_id res chain seq x y z
N LEU A 1 -1.07 31.93 3.13
CA LEU A 1 -1.08 31.55 4.57
C LEU A 1 -0.11 30.40 4.77
N LYS A 2 0.96 30.60 5.54
CA LYS A 2 1.99 29.58 5.85
C LYS A 2 1.43 28.58 6.88
N ASN A 3 1.69 27.28 6.68
CA ASN A 3 1.57 26.27 7.74
C ASN A 3 2.91 26.24 8.53
N PRO A 4 2.93 26.34 9.88
CA PRO A 4 4.10 26.81 10.63
C PRO A 4 5.10 25.72 11.09
N TRP A 5 5.05 24.48 10.58
CA TRP A 5 5.84 23.37 11.14
C TRP A 5 6.39 22.35 10.13
N ARG A 6 7.28 22.73 9.20
CA ARG A 6 8.35 21.80 8.73
C ARG A 6 9.46 22.53 7.93
N PRO A 7 10.76 22.29 8.20
CA PRO A 7 11.86 23.13 7.71
C PRO A 7 12.26 22.78 6.27
N ASP A 8 13.28 23.46 5.72
CA ASP A 8 13.80 23.16 4.38
C ASP A 8 14.20 21.67 4.22
N MET A 9 13.90 21.14 3.04
CA MET A 9 13.68 19.70 2.82
C MET A 9 14.97 18.89 2.68
N GLU A 10 16.08 19.49 2.21
CA GLU A 10 17.28 18.71 1.85
C GLU A 10 18.05 18.17 3.06
N GLY A 11 18.13 18.91 4.16
CA GLY A 11 18.82 18.48 5.38
C GLY A 11 18.03 17.46 6.20
N TRP A 12 16.69 17.61 6.23
CA TRP A 12 15.78 16.73 6.96
C TRP A 12 15.57 15.37 6.29
N ASP A 13 15.48 15.34 4.96
CA ASP A 13 15.36 14.08 4.20
C ASP A 13 16.60 13.19 4.40
N ARG A 14 17.78 13.80 4.48
CA ARG A 14 19.04 13.10 4.76
C ARG A 14 19.12 12.55 6.18
N ALA A 15 18.65 13.32 7.17
CA ALA A 15 18.58 12.87 8.56
C ALA A 15 17.56 11.73 8.76
N VAL A 16 16.43 11.75 8.03
CA VAL A 16 15.41 10.69 8.04
C VAL A 16 15.89 9.42 7.34
N GLU A 17 16.62 9.54 6.22
CA GLU A 17 17.23 8.38 5.56
C GLU A 17 18.32 7.73 6.42
N ALA A 18 19.21 8.52 7.03
CA ALA A 18 20.22 7.98 7.96
C ALA A 18 19.59 7.30 9.20
N MET A 19 18.49 7.85 9.71
CA MET A 19 17.77 7.30 10.86
C MET A 19 16.95 6.05 10.48
N ARG A 20 16.46 5.93 9.24
CA ARG A 20 15.86 4.71 8.68
C ARG A 20 16.88 3.59 8.51
N GLU A 21 18.06 3.91 7.97
CA GLU A 21 19.15 2.94 7.80
C GLU A 21 19.67 2.41 9.15
N LEU A 22 19.72 3.26 10.19
CA LEU A 22 20.14 2.86 11.55
C LEU A 22 19.09 2.03 12.32
N VAL A 23 17.80 2.27 12.09
CA VAL A 23 16.72 1.53 12.79
C VAL A 23 16.53 0.11 12.21
N ASP A 24 16.77 -0.08 10.90
CA ASP A 24 16.62 -1.38 10.23
C ASP A 24 17.73 -2.40 10.62
N PHE A 25 18.84 -1.94 11.20
CA PHE A 25 19.98 -2.80 11.54
C PHE A 25 19.83 -3.58 12.88
N SER A 26 18.76 -3.35 13.67
CA SER A 26 18.59 -3.95 15.01
C SER A 26 17.58 -5.11 15.14
N GLY A 27 17.10 -5.72 14.05
CA GLY A 27 16.69 -7.13 14.10
C GLY A 27 15.24 -7.48 14.50
N SER A 28 14.23 -6.87 13.87
CA SER A 28 12.96 -7.58 13.61
C SER A 28 12.18 -6.97 12.45
N MET A 29 12.53 -7.33 11.21
CA MET A 29 11.68 -7.06 10.05
C MET A 29 10.40 -7.88 10.18
N ARG A 30 9.31 -7.27 10.63
CA ARG A 30 8.01 -7.96 10.73
C ARG A 30 7.44 -8.13 9.31
N PRO A 31 7.18 -9.36 8.85
CA PRO A 31 6.55 -9.56 7.56
C PRO A 31 5.09 -9.09 7.62
N TYR A 32 4.69 -8.29 6.64
CA TYR A 32 3.30 -7.85 6.45
C TYR A 32 2.70 -8.47 5.20
N ILE A 33 1.41 -8.76 5.25
CA ILE A 33 0.64 -9.17 4.07
C ILE A 33 -0.28 -8.01 3.71
N LYS A 34 -0.11 -7.48 2.50
CA LYS A 34 -0.96 -6.45 1.89
C LYS A 34 -1.31 -6.86 0.46
N ARG A 35 -2.34 -6.23 -0.09
CA ARG A 35 -2.72 -6.37 -1.49
C ARG A 35 -2.12 -5.22 -2.29
N ILE A 36 -1.51 -5.55 -3.42
CA ILE A 36 -1.12 -4.55 -4.42
C ILE A 36 -2.39 -4.09 -5.14
N ILE A 37 -2.59 -2.77 -5.16
CA ILE A 37 -3.73 -2.13 -5.79
C ILE A 37 -3.32 -1.46 -7.11
N GLY A 38 -2.10 -0.94 -7.20
CA GLY A 38 -1.53 -0.42 -8.44
C GLY A 38 -0.01 -0.52 -8.47
N VAL A 39 0.54 -0.51 -9.69
CA VAL A 39 1.98 -0.56 -10.00
C VAL A 39 2.42 0.72 -10.68
N GLY A 40 3.73 0.86 -10.94
CA GLY A 40 4.29 2.03 -11.64
C GLY A 40 3.47 2.46 -12.86
N GLY A 41 3.14 3.75 -12.90
CA GLY A 41 2.32 4.37 -13.95
C GLY A 41 0.82 4.42 -13.65
N ASP A 42 0.31 3.57 -12.76
CA ASP A 42 -1.11 3.58 -12.39
C ASP A 42 -1.50 4.84 -11.62
N THR A 43 -2.77 5.21 -11.76
CA THR A 43 -3.40 6.23 -10.91
C THR A 43 -4.37 5.59 -9.93
N ILE A 44 -4.26 5.98 -8.65
CA ILE A 44 -5.11 5.52 -7.56
C ILE A 44 -5.86 6.71 -6.98
N GLU A 45 -7.15 6.52 -6.73
CA GLU A 45 -8.01 7.48 -6.05
C GLU A 45 -9.01 6.72 -5.18
N ILE A 46 -9.37 7.31 -4.04
CA ILE A 46 -10.44 6.78 -3.18
C ILE A 46 -11.44 7.90 -2.97
N SER A 47 -12.69 7.66 -3.34
CA SER A 47 -13.77 8.62 -3.13
C SER A 47 -15.09 7.90 -2.93
N ASP A 48 -15.90 8.40 -2.00
CA ASP A 48 -17.23 7.87 -1.68
C ASP A 48 -17.21 6.36 -1.36
N GLY A 49 -16.20 5.94 -0.59
CA GLY A 49 -16.03 4.56 -0.16
C GLY A 49 -15.67 3.57 -1.27
N ARG A 50 -15.22 4.06 -2.43
CA ARG A 50 -14.76 3.26 -3.58
C ARG A 50 -13.31 3.54 -3.90
N VAL A 51 -12.61 2.52 -4.41
CA VAL A 51 -11.24 2.65 -4.91
C VAL A 51 -11.30 2.67 -6.43
N TYR A 52 -10.67 3.67 -7.03
CA TYR A 52 -10.56 3.81 -8.47
C TYR A 52 -9.11 3.54 -8.88
N LEU A 53 -8.94 2.60 -9.82
CA LEU A 53 -7.68 2.30 -10.48
C LEU A 53 -7.78 2.79 -11.93
N ASN A 54 -6.92 3.73 -12.31
CA ASN A 54 -6.94 4.34 -13.65
C ASN A 54 -8.32 4.90 -14.03
N GLY A 55 -8.98 5.53 -13.05
CA GLY A 55 -10.32 6.11 -13.18
C GLY A 55 -11.48 5.10 -13.24
N LYS A 56 -11.20 3.79 -13.14
CA LYS A 56 -12.22 2.74 -13.12
C LYS A 56 -12.46 2.27 -11.70
N ASP A 57 -13.74 2.13 -11.32
CA ASP A 57 -14.12 1.53 -10.05
C ASP A 57 -13.55 0.11 -9.96
N LEU A 58 -12.73 -0.12 -8.95
CA LEU A 58 -12.11 -1.41 -8.70
C LEU A 58 -13.14 -2.29 -8.00
N HIS A 59 -13.49 -3.44 -8.60
CA HIS A 59 -14.39 -4.38 -7.96
C HIS A 59 -13.66 -5.21 -6.90
N GLU A 60 -14.02 -5.04 -5.62
CA GLU A 60 -13.27 -5.58 -4.49
C GLU A 60 -14.07 -6.54 -3.60
N PRO A 61 -14.43 -7.74 -4.09
CA PRO A 61 -15.23 -8.70 -3.33
C PRO A 61 -14.49 -9.29 -2.11
N TYR A 62 -13.19 -8.97 -1.95
CA TYR A 62 -12.36 -9.37 -0.82
C TYR A 62 -12.41 -8.39 0.36
N VAL A 63 -13.01 -7.21 0.18
CA VAL A 63 -13.12 -6.18 1.23
C VAL A 63 -14.43 -6.35 1.98
N ALA A 64 -14.36 -6.36 3.32
CA ALA A 64 -15.53 -6.52 4.18
C ALA A 64 -16.30 -5.21 4.42
N ALA A 65 -15.62 -4.06 4.29
CA ALA A 65 -16.20 -2.74 4.52
C ALA A 65 -15.49 -1.67 3.67
N SER A 66 -16.27 -0.73 3.14
CA SER A 66 -15.76 0.40 2.36
C SER A 66 -14.77 1.26 3.17
N PRO A 67 -13.74 1.84 2.53
CA PRO A 67 -12.90 2.86 3.13
C PRO A 67 -13.74 4.04 3.64
N TRP A 68 -13.46 4.55 4.84
CA TRP A 68 -14.15 5.73 5.39
C TRP A 68 -13.58 7.05 4.90
N SER A 69 -12.32 7.06 4.51
CA SER A 69 -11.59 8.25 4.13
C SER A 69 -11.34 8.29 2.63
N ASP A 70 -11.62 9.44 2.04
CA ASP A 70 -11.17 9.75 0.69
C ASP A 70 -9.64 9.86 0.65
N TYR A 71 -9.09 9.57 -0.53
CA TYR A 71 -7.67 9.67 -0.82
C TYR A 71 -7.53 10.26 -2.22
N GLY A 72 -6.88 11.43 -2.29
CA GLY A 72 -6.74 12.17 -3.54
C GLY A 72 -6.02 11.34 -4.60
N ARG A 73 -6.27 11.68 -5.87
CA ARG A 73 -5.64 10.99 -7.00
C ARG A 73 -4.11 11.10 -6.94
N VAL A 74 -3.42 9.97 -6.96
CA VAL A 74 -1.96 9.89 -7.04
C VAL A 74 -1.55 8.98 -8.18
N THR A 75 -0.37 9.23 -8.75
CA THR A 75 0.28 8.31 -9.70
C THR A 75 1.35 7.51 -8.97
N VAL A 76 1.35 6.19 -9.14
CA VAL A 76 2.38 5.32 -8.57
C VAL A 76 3.70 5.52 -9.34
N PRO A 77 4.80 5.84 -8.66
CA PRO A 77 6.10 5.99 -9.32
C PRO A 77 6.60 4.67 -9.90
N GLU A 78 7.39 4.74 -10.98
CA GLU A 78 8.04 3.57 -11.57
C GLU A 78 8.91 2.82 -10.56
N GLY A 79 8.82 1.48 -10.56
CA GLY A 79 9.53 0.63 -9.60
C GLY A 79 8.91 0.59 -8.19
N TYR A 80 7.74 1.19 -7.99
CA TYR A 80 6.96 1.13 -6.76
C TYR A 80 5.60 0.47 -6.97
N VAL A 81 4.95 0.13 -5.86
CA VAL A 81 3.57 -0.32 -5.79
C VAL A 81 2.80 0.47 -4.75
N PHE A 82 1.51 0.66 -4.99
CA PHE A 82 0.55 1.11 -3.98
C PHE A 82 -0.15 -0.10 -3.39
N VAL A 83 -0.12 -0.24 -2.06
CA VAL A 83 -0.68 -1.38 -1.34
C VAL A 83 -1.76 -0.95 -0.36
N MET A 84 -2.78 -1.79 -0.21
CA MET A 84 -3.82 -1.63 0.80
C MET A 84 -4.06 -2.95 1.55
N GLY A 85 -4.48 -2.85 2.80
CA GLY A 85 -5.02 -4.00 3.52
C GLY A 85 -6.46 -4.30 3.11
N ASP A 86 -6.84 -5.57 3.09
CA ASP A 86 -8.23 -5.99 2.85
C ASP A 86 -9.15 -5.51 3.99
N ASN A 87 -8.63 -5.34 5.22
CA ASN A 87 -9.32 -4.64 6.31
C ASN A 87 -9.09 -3.12 6.21
N ARG A 88 -9.88 -2.47 5.37
CA ARG A 88 -9.66 -1.07 4.93
C ARG A 88 -9.56 -0.04 6.02
N ASN A 89 -10.36 -0.17 7.07
CA ASN A 89 -10.43 0.84 8.11
C ASN A 89 -9.49 0.56 9.28
N ASN A 90 -8.72 -0.54 9.22
CA ASN A 90 -7.80 -0.94 10.28
C ASN A 90 -6.49 -1.51 9.70
N SER A 91 -5.97 -0.87 8.66
CA SER A 91 -4.72 -1.24 8.03
C SER A 91 -3.84 -0.01 7.87
N ASP A 92 -2.65 -0.06 8.48
CA ASP A 92 -1.55 0.82 8.09
C ASP A 92 -1.00 0.32 6.74
N ASP A 93 -1.16 1.14 5.71
CA ASP A 93 -0.84 0.84 4.30
C ASP A 93 -0.51 2.13 3.53
N SER A 94 -0.49 2.08 2.19
CA SER A 94 0.02 3.19 1.36
C SER A 94 -0.74 4.51 1.52
N ARG A 95 -1.96 4.47 2.07
CA ARG A 95 -2.73 5.69 2.40
C ARG A 95 -2.16 6.46 3.60
N GLY A 96 -1.43 5.77 4.46
CA GLY A 96 -0.89 6.27 5.72
C GLY A 96 0.64 6.26 5.74
N SER A 97 1.23 5.62 6.76
CA SER A 97 2.65 5.74 7.04
C SER A 97 3.56 4.91 6.11
N VAL A 98 3.00 3.90 5.44
CA VAL A 98 3.75 3.02 4.53
C VAL A 98 4.14 3.76 3.24
N GLY A 99 3.23 4.58 2.70
CA GLY A 99 3.41 5.22 1.39
C GLY A 99 3.62 4.21 0.26
N PHE A 100 4.28 4.63 -0.82
CA PHE A 100 4.64 3.74 -1.92
C PHE A 100 5.74 2.76 -1.50
N LEU A 101 5.57 1.47 -1.83
CA LEU A 101 6.52 0.43 -1.51
C LEU A 101 7.36 0.06 -2.74
N ARG A 102 8.69 0.02 -2.62
CA ARG A 102 9.56 -0.46 -3.70
C ARG A 102 9.27 -1.93 -4.01
N THR A 103 9.21 -2.28 -5.29
CA THR A 103 8.95 -3.66 -5.74
C THR A 103 9.97 -4.67 -5.20
N ASN A 104 11.23 -4.24 -5.01
CA ASN A 104 12.31 -5.09 -4.47
C ASN A 104 12.15 -5.44 -2.97
N ARG A 105 11.23 -4.80 -2.25
CA ARG A 105 10.89 -5.16 -0.85
C ARG A 105 9.82 -6.26 -0.78
N ILE A 106 9.28 -6.70 -1.91
CA ILE A 106 8.29 -7.78 -1.97
C ILE A 106 9.03 -9.12 -1.93
N VAL A 107 8.93 -9.82 -0.80
CA VAL A 107 9.59 -11.13 -0.60
C VAL A 107 8.88 -12.26 -1.36
N GLY A 108 7.56 -12.16 -1.55
CA GLY A 108 6.82 -13.20 -2.24
C GLY A 108 5.33 -12.93 -2.37
N ARG A 109 4.63 -13.88 -3.00
CA ARG A 109 3.19 -13.83 -3.24
C ARG A 109 2.50 -14.94 -2.47
N ALA A 110 1.38 -14.63 -1.83
CA ALA A 110 0.53 -15.65 -1.23
C ALA A 110 -0.15 -16.47 -2.35
N MET A 111 0.06 -17.79 -2.37
CA MET A 111 -0.41 -18.69 -3.45
C MET A 111 -1.47 -19.69 -3.00
N LEU A 112 -1.61 -19.94 -1.69
CA LEU A 112 -2.54 -20.91 -1.14
C LEU A 112 -3.26 -20.30 0.06
N ARG A 113 -4.59 -20.35 0.02
CA ARG A 113 -5.41 -20.24 1.23
C ARG A 113 -5.74 -21.66 1.66
N TYR A 114 -5.27 -22.08 2.83
CA TYR A 114 -5.53 -23.44 3.33
C TYR A 114 -6.69 -23.50 4.34
N TYR A 115 -7.05 -22.38 4.98
CA TYR A 115 -8.12 -22.29 5.97
C TYR A 115 -9.06 -21.09 5.70
N PRO A 116 -10.38 -21.21 6.01
CA PRO A 116 -11.09 -22.41 6.44
C PRO A 116 -11.14 -23.48 5.34
N LEU A 117 -11.17 -24.77 5.71
CA LEU A 117 -11.04 -25.90 4.75
C LEU A 117 -12.05 -25.82 3.59
N LYS A 118 -13.29 -25.40 3.87
CA LYS A 118 -14.34 -25.20 2.85
C LYS A 118 -14.04 -24.07 1.85
N LYS A 119 -13.09 -23.20 2.16
CA LYS A 119 -12.61 -22.10 1.31
C LYS A 119 -11.14 -22.28 0.91
N ALA A 120 -10.58 -23.48 1.11
CA ALA A 120 -9.21 -23.76 0.71
C ALA A 120 -9.10 -23.66 -0.81
N CYS A 121 -8.16 -22.86 -1.31
CA CYS A 121 -7.99 -22.64 -2.73
C CYS A 121 -6.58 -22.19 -3.10
N VAL A 122 -6.17 -22.53 -4.32
CA VAL A 122 -4.99 -21.94 -4.96
C VAL A 122 -5.37 -20.55 -5.46
N MET A 123 -4.66 -19.54 -4.98
CA MET A 123 -4.88 -18.15 -5.38
C MET A 123 -4.27 -17.91 -6.74
N ARG A 124 -5.14 -17.71 -7.73
CA ARG A 124 -4.75 -17.37 -9.09
C ARG A 124 -4.10 -15.99 -9.12
N ARG A 125 -3.18 -15.83 -10.06
CA ARG A 125 -2.62 -14.52 -10.38
C ARG A 125 -3.76 -13.67 -10.98
N PRO A 126 -4.05 -12.47 -10.45
CA PRO A 126 -5.02 -11.59 -11.10
C PRO A 126 -4.50 -11.16 -12.48
N ASP A 127 -5.43 -10.92 -13.40
CA ASP A 127 -5.13 -10.48 -14.77
C ASP A 127 -4.65 -9.02 -14.84
N VAL A 128 -4.88 -8.26 -13.76
CA VAL A 128 -4.46 -6.86 -13.61
C VAL A 128 -3.13 -6.78 -12.86
N TYR A 129 -2.13 -6.21 -13.55
CA TYR A 129 -0.97 -5.53 -13.00
C TYR A 129 -0.93 -4.15 -13.62
#